data_AF-A0A931LET2-F1
#
_entry.id   AF-A0A931LET2-F1
#
_cell.length_a   1.000
_cell.length_b   1.000
_cell.length_c   1.000
_cell.angle_alpha   90.00
_cell.angle_beta   90.00
_cell.angle_gamma   90.00
#
_symmetry.space_group_name_H-M   'P 1'
#
loop_
_entity.id
_entity.type
_entity.pdbx_description
1 polymer ?
#
loop_
_entity_poly.entity_id
_entity_poly.type
_entity_poly.pdbx_seq_one_letter_code
_entity_poly.pdbx_strand_id
1 'polypeptide(L)'
;FFVVADAIAGRPLLYTPALFGGALFYGVTSPSEVTVALAPVLAYTAVHLVAFLVIGLIAAGLAAVASRYHDAWYLGVNLFLLVIAHASGVVLALTERLQGVVSASLVAAATLAAVGAMAAYLLWANPPLRRELREREYPES
;
A
#
# COMPACT_ATOMS: atom_id res chain seq x y z
N PHE A 1 -6.94 -0.36 -6.02
CA PHE A 1 -7.27 -1.34 -4.98
C PHE A 1 -8.56 -0.95 -4.22
N PHE A 2 -8.64 0.18 -3.51
CA PHE A 2 -9.85 0.56 -2.75
C PHE A 2 -11.13 0.61 -3.57
N VAL A 3 -11.08 1.10 -4.80
CA VAL A 3 -12.23 1.12 -5.74
C VAL A 3 -12.81 -0.28 -5.97
N VAL A 4 -11.94 -1.28 -6.13
CA VAL A 4 -12.35 -2.68 -6.36
C VAL A 4 -12.93 -3.28 -5.08
N ALA A 5 -12.29 -3.00 -3.93
CA ALA A 5 -12.79 -3.45 -2.64
C ALA A 5 -14.16 -2.84 -2.30
N ASP A 6 -14.36 -1.55 -2.58
CA ASP A 6 -15.63 -0.86 -2.40
C ASP A 6 -16.71 -1.43 -3.32
N ALA A 7 -16.37 -1.71 -4.59
CA ALA A 7 -17.28 -2.36 -5.52
C ALA A 7 -17.72 -3.77 -5.04
N ILE A 8 -16.77 -4.59 -4.57
CA ILE A 8 -17.06 -5.93 -4.02
C ILE A 8 -17.94 -5.83 -2.76
N ALA A 9 -17.72 -4.80 -1.94
CA ALA A 9 -18.50 -4.56 -0.72
C ALA A 9 -19.87 -3.90 -0.97
N GLY A 10 -20.25 -3.64 -2.23
CA GLY A 10 -21.49 -2.95 -2.58
C GLY A 10 -21.53 -1.48 -2.12
N ARG A 11 -20.37 -0.89 -1.85
CA ARG A 11 -20.21 0.49 -1.40
C ARG A 11 -19.98 1.42 -2.59
N PRO A 12 -20.25 2.73 -2.45
CA PRO A 12 -19.81 3.70 -3.44
C PRO A 12 -18.30 3.55 -3.73
N LEU A 13 -17.88 3.67 -4.99
CA LEU A 13 -16.51 3.37 -5.44
C LEU A 13 -15.39 4.17 -4.74
N LEU A 14 -15.72 5.32 -4.15
CA LEU A 14 -14.80 6.20 -3.43
C LEU A 14 -15.14 6.28 -1.93
N TYR A 15 -15.89 5.31 -1.41
CA TYR A 15 -16.31 5.28 -0.02
C TYR A 15 -15.10 5.21 0.92
N THR A 16 -14.16 4.31 0.65
CA THR A 16 -12.99 4.13 1.51
C THR A 16 -12.08 5.36 1.58
N PRO A 17 -11.69 6.03 0.46
CA PRO A 17 -10.93 7.27 0.55
C PRO A 17 -11.73 8.43 1.17
N ALA A 18 -13.06 8.49 0.97
CA ALA A 18 -13.91 9.47 1.65
C ALA A 18 -13.95 9.25 3.17
N LEU A 19 -14.04 8.00 3.61
CA LEU A 19 -14.00 7.61 5.00
C LEU A 19 -12.68 8.03 5.66
N PHE A 20 -11.54 7.70 5.05
CA PHE A 20 -10.23 8.06 5.61
C PHE A 20 -10.00 9.58 5.63
N GLY A 21 -10.40 10.29 4.57
CA GLY A 21 -10.29 11.74 4.54
C GLY A 21 -11.20 12.42 5.55
N GLY A 22 -12.43 11.92 5.67
CA GLY A 22 -13.41 12.36 6.65
C GLY A 22 -12.91 12.19 8.07
N ALA A 23 -12.31 11.04 8.37
CA ALA A 23 -11.73 10.74 9.67
C ALA A 23 -10.52 11.62 10.01
N LEU A 24 -9.65 11.86 9.02
CA LEU A 24 -8.40 12.59 9.24
C LEU A 24 -8.60 14.10 9.37
N PHE A 25 -9.57 14.68 8.63
CA PHE A 25 -9.72 16.12 8.50
C PHE A 25 -11.11 16.67 8.85
N TYR A 26 -12.14 15.84 8.91
CA TYR A 26 -13.54 16.29 9.06
C TYR A 26 -14.26 15.69 10.28
N GLY A 27 -13.52 15.03 11.19
CA GLY A 27 -14.07 14.54 12.45
C GLY A 27 -15.04 13.38 12.32
N VAL A 28 -15.05 12.66 11.19
CA VAL A 28 -15.88 11.46 11.02
C VAL A 28 -15.40 10.37 11.99
N THR A 29 -16.30 9.91 12.86
CA THR A 29 -15.99 8.89 13.87
C THR A 29 -16.81 7.61 13.73
N SER A 30 -17.77 7.58 12.81
CA SER A 30 -18.58 6.40 12.51
C SER A 30 -18.73 6.19 11.00
N PRO A 31 -18.80 4.92 10.52
CA PRO A 31 -19.08 4.63 9.11
C PRO A 31 -20.40 5.23 8.58
N SER A 32 -21.37 5.48 9.48
CA SER A 32 -22.67 6.07 9.16
C SER A 32 -22.61 7.57 8.87
N GLU A 33 -21.56 8.25 9.31
CA GLU A 33 -21.33 9.69 9.10
C GLU A 33 -20.61 9.97 7.76
N VAL A 34 -20.12 8.93 7.09
CA VAL A 34 -19.35 9.06 5.85
C VAL A 34 -20.24 9.56 4.72
N THR A 35 -19.96 10.78 4.28
CA THR A 35 -20.51 11.32 3.03
C THR A 35 -19.45 11.26 1.96
N VAL A 36 -19.75 10.62 0.83
CA VAL A 36 -18.83 10.53 -0.32
C VAL A 36 -18.82 11.88 -1.05
N ALA A 37 -17.94 12.77 -0.59
CA ALA A 37 -17.72 14.08 -1.16
C ALA A 37 -16.30 14.21 -1.71
N LEU A 38 -16.12 15.12 -2.66
CA LEU A 38 -14.82 15.31 -3.32
C LEU A 38 -13.73 15.79 -2.34
N ALA A 39 -14.07 16.69 -1.41
CA ALA A 39 -13.07 17.29 -0.51
C ALA A 39 -12.42 16.26 0.46
N PRO A 40 -13.15 15.39 1.16
CA PRO A 40 -12.55 14.29 1.92
C PRO A 40 -11.71 13.35 1.08
N VAL A 41 -12.21 12.95 -0.10
CA VAL A 41 -11.49 12.05 -1.02
C VAL A 41 -10.16 12.67 -1.42
N LEU A 42 -10.16 13.92 -1.90
CA LEU A 42 -8.95 14.62 -2.31
C LEU A 42 -7.97 14.83 -1.15
N ALA A 43 -8.47 15.16 0.04
CA ALA A 43 -7.63 15.34 1.22
C ALA A 43 -6.88 14.05 1.57
N TYR A 44 -7.57 12.91 1.60
CA TYR A 44 -6.92 11.62 1.80
C TYR A 44 -5.96 11.29 0.66
N THR A 45 -6.37 11.45 -0.60
CA THR A 45 -5.51 11.17 -1.75
C THR A 45 -4.24 12.02 -1.74
N ALA A 46 -4.32 13.30 -1.40
CA ALA A 46 -3.16 14.19 -1.29
C ALA A 46 -2.18 13.71 -0.20
N VAL A 47 -2.69 13.41 1.01
CA VAL A 47 -1.87 12.84 2.09
C VAL A 47 -1.22 11.53 1.65
N HIS A 48 -1.99 10.68 0.99
CA HIS A 48 -1.50 9.39 0.50
C HIS A 48 -0.37 9.59 -0.51
N LEU A 49 -0.54 10.48 -1.50
CA LEU A 49 0.48 10.77 -2.51
C LEU A 49 1.75 11.38 -1.91
N VAL A 50 1.62 12.32 -0.96
CA VAL A 50 2.77 12.92 -0.27
C VAL A 50 3.53 11.86 0.53
N ALA A 51 2.82 10.99 1.26
CA ALA A 51 3.45 9.89 1.97
C ALA A 51 4.20 8.96 1.00
N PHE A 52 3.59 8.54 -0.09
CA PHE A 52 4.24 7.70 -1.11
C PHE A 52 5.48 8.36 -1.72
N LEU A 53 5.43 9.66 -1.97
CA LEU A 53 6.57 10.41 -2.49
C LEU A 53 7.73 10.44 -1.49
N VAL A 54 7.46 10.77 -0.23
CA VAL A 54 8.48 10.83 0.83
C VAL A 54 9.12 9.46 1.04
N ILE A 55 8.30 8.42 1.20
CA ILE A 55 8.84 7.07 1.43
C ILE A 55 9.57 6.59 0.16
N GLY A 56 9.04 6.89 -1.04
CA GLY A 56 9.66 6.54 -2.31
C GLY A 56 11.05 7.16 -2.49
N LEU A 57 11.22 8.41 -2.06
CA LEU A 57 12.53 9.07 -2.01
C LEU A 57 13.49 8.40 -1.03
N ILE A 58 13.02 8.01 0.16
CA ILE A 58 13.83 7.28 1.15
C ILE A 58 14.29 5.94 0.58
N ALA A 59 13.35 5.16 0.02
CA ALA A 59 13.63 3.88 -0.61
C ALA A 59 14.60 4.01 -1.79
N ALA A 60 14.43 5.01 -2.65
CA ALA A 60 15.35 5.28 -3.76
C ALA A 60 16.75 5.65 -3.26
N GLY A 61 16.84 6.44 -2.18
CA GLY A 61 18.12 6.77 -1.54
C GLY A 61 18.82 5.53 -0.97
N LEU A 62 18.09 4.68 -0.24
CA LEU A 62 18.60 3.42 0.29
C LEU A 62 19.02 2.46 -0.83
N ALA A 63 18.22 2.34 -1.88
CA ALA A 63 18.55 1.53 -3.05
C ALA A 63 19.80 2.05 -3.77
N ALA A 64 19.98 3.38 -3.91
CA ALA A 64 21.15 3.97 -4.54
C ALA A 64 22.44 3.76 -3.72
N VAL A 65 22.34 3.73 -2.39
CA VAL A 65 23.45 3.36 -1.52
C VAL A 65 23.77 1.87 -1.67
N ALA A 66 22.73 1.03 -1.71
CA ALA A 66 22.88 -0.41 -1.75
C ALA A 66 23.30 -0.96 -3.14
N SER A 67 22.91 -0.30 -4.24
CA SER A 67 23.25 -0.67 -5.61
C SER A 67 24.74 -0.49 -5.95
N ARG A 68 25.52 0.10 -5.04
CA ARG A 68 26.99 0.01 -5.09
C ARG A 68 27.48 -1.44 -4.90
N TYR A 69 26.58 -2.35 -4.52
CA TYR A 69 26.75 -3.79 -4.46
C TYR A 69 25.75 -4.45 -5.44
N HIS A 70 26.21 -5.43 -6.23
CA HIS A 70 25.84 -5.71 -7.63
C HIS A 70 24.38 -6.08 -7.99
N ASP A 71 23.39 -6.09 -7.09
CA ASP A 71 22.17 -6.86 -7.39
C ASP A 71 20.84 -6.08 -7.25
N ALA A 72 19.98 -6.24 -8.27
CA ALA A 72 18.65 -5.62 -8.37
C ALA A 72 17.64 -6.04 -7.26
N TRP A 73 17.99 -6.99 -6.39
CA TRP A 73 17.16 -7.41 -5.25
C TRP A 73 16.89 -6.26 -4.27
N TYR A 74 17.81 -5.30 -4.17
CA TYR A 74 17.65 -4.13 -3.30
C TYR A 74 16.47 -3.25 -3.69
N LEU A 75 16.17 -3.12 -4.98
CA LEU A 75 15.01 -2.34 -5.45
C LEU A 75 13.70 -3.04 -5.07
N GLY A 76 13.66 -4.36 -5.20
CA GLY A 76 12.52 -5.19 -4.83
C GLY A 76 12.26 -5.21 -3.31
N VAL A 77 13.31 -5.38 -2.50
CA VAL A 77 13.20 -5.34 -1.03
C VAL A 77 12.81 -3.94 -0.54
N ASN A 78 13.37 -2.88 -1.11
CA ASN A 78 12.97 -1.52 -0.72
C ASN A 78 11.49 -1.25 -1.07
N LEU A 79 11.03 -1.62 -2.27
CA LEU A 79 9.61 -1.52 -2.63
C LEU A 79 8.70 -2.35 -1.72
N PHE A 80 9.14 -3.54 -1.31
CA PHE A 80 8.40 -4.40 -0.39
C PHE A 80 8.34 -3.81 1.04
N LEU A 81 9.48 -3.34 1.57
CA LEU A 81 9.56 -2.68 2.88
C LEU A 81 8.76 -1.38 2.90
N LEU A 82 8.74 -0.64 1.79
CA LEU A 82 7.93 0.57 1.61
C LEU A 82 6.44 0.29 1.77
N VAL A 83 5.95 -0.77 1.12
CA VAL A 83 4.54 -1.18 1.23
C VAL A 83 4.19 -1.63 2.63
N ILE A 84 5.07 -2.41 3.27
CA ILE A 84 4.86 -2.84 4.66
C ILE A 84 4.87 -1.64 5.60
N ALA A 85 5.84 -0.75 5.51
CA ALA A 85 5.93 0.45 6.35
C ALA A 85 4.71 1.36 6.14
N HIS A 86 4.21 1.49 4.92
CA HIS A 86 3.00 2.25 4.62
C HIS A 86 1.74 1.57 5.18
N ALA A 87 1.60 0.25 4.98
CA ALA A 87 0.51 -0.53 5.53
C ALA A 87 0.50 -0.47 7.08
N SER A 88 1.66 -0.60 7.71
CA SER A 88 1.81 -0.56 9.18
C SER A 88 1.67 0.86 9.74
N GLY A 89 2.22 1.88 9.08
CA GLY A 89 2.17 3.28 9.52
C GLY A 89 0.78 3.89 9.44
N VAL A 90 0.03 3.59 8.37
CA VAL A 90 -1.38 3.96 8.25
C VAL A 90 -2.22 3.20 9.28
N VAL A 91 -1.94 1.92 9.53
CA VAL A 91 -2.61 1.15 10.59
C VAL A 91 -2.35 1.78 11.96
N LEU A 92 -1.10 2.04 12.33
CA LEU A 92 -0.72 2.56 13.66
C LEU A 92 -1.22 4.00 13.91
N ALA A 93 -1.12 4.88 12.91
CA ALA A 93 -1.59 6.27 13.04
C ALA A 93 -3.12 6.37 13.13
N LEU A 94 -3.84 5.39 12.60
CA LEU A 94 -5.29 5.36 12.58
C LEU A 94 -5.87 4.44 13.67
N THR A 95 -5.13 3.49 14.23
CA THR A 95 -5.70 2.50 15.18
C THR A 95 -6.19 3.14 16.48
N GLU A 96 -5.51 4.14 17.05
CA GLU A 96 -6.03 4.77 18.27
C GLU A 96 -7.29 5.63 18.02
N ARG A 97 -7.45 6.22 16.83
CA ARG A 97 -8.62 7.07 16.50
C ARG A 97 -9.76 6.37 15.74
N LEU A 98 -9.50 5.24 15.07
CA LEU A 98 -10.41 4.62 14.10
C LEU A 98 -10.67 3.13 14.33
N GLN A 99 -10.30 2.58 15.49
CA GLN A 99 -10.61 1.21 15.91
C GLN A 99 -12.11 0.86 15.79
N GLY A 100 -13.01 1.84 15.86
CA GLY A 100 -14.46 1.65 15.69
C GLY A 100 -14.98 1.73 14.24
N VAL A 101 -14.13 2.10 13.27
CA VAL A 101 -14.58 2.56 11.93
C VAL A 101 -13.94 1.78 10.80
N VAL A 102 -12.70 1.32 10.98
CA VAL A 102 -11.93 0.62 9.95
C VAL A 102 -11.68 -0.82 10.39
N SER A 103 -12.19 -1.78 9.61
CA SER A 103 -11.98 -3.20 9.90
C SER A 103 -10.51 -3.59 9.70
N ALA A 104 -9.90 -4.19 10.73
CA ALA A 104 -8.57 -4.79 10.64
C ALA A 104 -8.48 -5.81 9.48
N SER A 105 -9.56 -6.55 9.21
CA SER A 105 -9.59 -7.52 8.10
C SER A 105 -9.55 -6.86 6.73
N LEU A 106 -10.19 -5.69 6.56
CA LEU A 106 -10.16 -4.94 5.31
C LEU A 106 -8.74 -4.42 5.03
N VAL A 107 -8.06 -3.93 6.07
CA VAL A 107 -6.68 -3.42 5.94
C VAL A 107 -5.69 -4.57 5.70
N ALA A 108 -5.88 -5.71 6.34
CA ALA A 108 -5.07 -6.89 6.07
C ALA A 108 -5.27 -7.37 4.62
N ALA A 109 -6.52 -7.50 4.15
CA ALA A 109 -6.82 -7.89 2.78
C ALA A 109 -6.26 -6.90 1.75
N ALA A 110 -6.39 -5.59 2.03
CA ALA A 110 -5.80 -4.51 1.25
C ALA A 110 -4.28 -4.67 1.05
N THR A 111 -3.60 -4.88 2.17
CA THR A 111 -2.14 -4.99 2.22
C THR A 111 -1.68 -6.23 1.47
N LEU A 112 -2.32 -7.37 1.70
CA LEU A 112 -1.99 -8.62 1.01
C LEU A 112 -2.23 -8.51 -0.51
N ALA A 113 -3.33 -7.88 -0.93
CA ALA A 113 -3.60 -7.65 -2.35
C ALA A 113 -2.55 -6.73 -2.99
N ALA A 114 -2.16 -5.66 -2.31
CA ALA A 114 -1.13 -4.74 -2.79
C ALA A 114 0.24 -5.43 -2.91
N VAL A 115 0.64 -6.20 -1.89
CA VAL A 115 1.87 -7.00 -1.90
C VAL A 115 1.87 -8.01 -3.05
N GLY A 116 0.77 -8.75 -3.22
CA GLY A 116 0.65 -9.73 -4.30
C GLY A 116 0.74 -9.10 -5.69
N ALA A 117 0.06 -7.97 -5.90
CA ALA A 117 0.10 -7.23 -7.17
C ALA A 117 1.51 -6.71 -7.47
N MET A 118 2.23 -6.18 -6.47
CA MET A 118 3.60 -5.71 -6.65
C MET A 118 4.60 -6.84 -6.90
N ALA A 119 4.47 -7.96 -6.17
CA ALA A 119 5.30 -9.14 -6.40
C ALA A 119 5.09 -9.66 -7.84
N ALA A 120 3.84 -9.77 -8.28
CA ALA A 120 3.50 -10.18 -9.65
C ALA A 120 4.07 -9.21 -10.70
N TYR A 121 3.96 -7.90 -10.47
CA TYR A 121 4.49 -6.88 -11.37
C TYR A 121 6.03 -6.91 -11.43
N LEU A 122 6.73 -6.99 -10.30
CA LEU A 122 8.19 -7.05 -10.25
C LEU A 122 8.72 -8.30 -10.97
N LEU A 123 8.07 -9.44 -10.75
CA LEU A 123 8.40 -10.67 -11.47
C LEU A 123 8.17 -10.47 -12.97
N TRP A 124 7.04 -9.89 -13.38
CA TRP A 124 6.74 -9.64 -14.79
C TRP A 124 7.69 -8.64 -15.46
N ALA A 125 8.05 -7.55 -14.78
CA ALA A 125 8.89 -6.48 -15.31
C ALA A 125 10.39 -6.81 -15.28
N ASN A 126 10.84 -7.80 -14.50
CA ASN A 126 12.24 -8.20 -14.41
C ASN A 126 12.44 -9.69 -14.79
N PRO A 127 12.64 -9.98 -16.09
CA PRO A 127 12.94 -11.33 -16.58
C PRO A 127 14.13 -12.05 -15.91
N PRO A 128 15.22 -11.36 -15.49
CA PRO A 128 16.35 -12.01 -14.80
C PRO A 128 15.97 -12.58 -13.42
N LEU A 129 15.13 -11.89 -12.64
CA LEU A 129 14.64 -12.35 -11.34
C LEU A 129 13.82 -13.64 -11.45
N ARG A 130 13.10 -13.84 -12.56
CA ARG A 130 12.38 -15.10 -12.84
C ARG A 130 13.33 -16.27 -13.11
N ARG A 131 14.52 -16.00 -13.66
CA ARG A 131 15.54 -17.03 -13.94
C ARG A 131 16.20 -17.51 -12.66
N GLU A 132 16.63 -16.60 -11.79
CA GLU A 132 17.28 -16.95 -10.52
C GLU A 132 16.36 -17.76 -9.57
N LEU A 133 15.07 -17.43 -9.51
CA LEU A 133 14.10 -18.19 -8.72
C LEU A 133 13.89 -19.60 -9.28
N ARG A 134 13.84 -19.74 -10.61
CA ARG A 134 13.66 -21.03 -11.29
C ARG A 134 14.92 -21.90 -11.19
N GLU A 135 16.12 -21.30 -11.18
CA GLU A 135 17.40 -21.98 -10.99
C GLU A 135 17.61 -22.43 -9.53
N ARG A 136 17.05 -21.73 -8.54
CA ARG A 136 17.05 -22.21 -7.14
C ARG A 136 16.06 -23.35 -6.87
N GLU A 137 14.98 -23.43 -7.63
CA GLU A 137 13.93 -24.44 -7.44
C GLU A 137 14.29 -25.80 -8.08
N TYR A 138 15.25 -25.81 -9.03
CA TYR A 138 15.89 -27.00 -9.57
C TYR A 138 17.42 -26.89 -9.43
N PRO A 139 18.02 -27.26 -8.29
CA PRO A 139 19.45 -27.49 -8.25
C PRO A 139 19.73 -28.69 -9.14
N GLU A 140 20.38 -28.45 -10.29
CA GLU A 140 20.88 -29.50 -11.19
C GLU A 140 21.66 -30.54 -10.34
N SER A 141 21.15 -31.78 -10.33
CA SER A 141 21.70 -32.93 -9.61
C SER A 141 22.87 -33.56 -10.34
#